data_AF-R7XVJ7-F1
#
_entry.id   AF-R7XVJ7-F1
#
_cell.length_a   1.000
_cell.length_b   1.000
_cell.length_c   1.000
_cell.angle_alpha   90.00
_cell.angle_beta   90.00
_cell.angle_gamma   90.00
#
_symmetry.space_group_name_H-M   'P 1'
#
loop_
_entity.id
_entity.type
_entity.pdbx_description
1 polymer ?
#
loop_
_entity_poly.entity_id
_entity_poly.type
_entity_poly.pdbx_seq_one_letter_code
_entity_poly.pdbx_strand_id
1 'polypeptide(L)'
;MPGSITNALRCLLALVVVSGAAVLLTWLQHDEIILAWAKGNPSAQELLASGGMAALREAAIVPKFVPLALVSFIVFVVLVVVLAAFLVDGHGWSRLVLTATSLFGLLVSSLGLNHGLPIAFVVVSALFFAFCVLLVIFLWRKETNTYLRVN
;
A
#
# COMPACT_ATOMS: atom_id res chain seq x y z
N MET A 1 14.06 -13.26 20.64
CA MET A 1 13.30 -13.21 19.37
C MET A 1 14.25 -13.52 18.22
N PRO A 2 13.91 -14.40 17.27
CA PRO A 2 14.77 -14.69 16.11
C PRO A 2 14.96 -13.47 15.20
N GLY A 3 16.11 -13.38 14.53
CA GLY A 3 16.41 -12.27 13.61
C GLY A 3 15.42 -12.18 12.44
N SER A 4 14.87 -13.31 11.99
CA SER A 4 13.81 -13.34 10.97
C SER A 4 12.51 -12.63 11.41
N ILE A 5 12.10 -12.75 12.67
CA ILE A 5 10.93 -12.04 13.20
C ILE A 5 11.21 -10.55 13.31
N THR A 6 12.37 -10.16 13.85
CA THR A 6 12.77 -8.75 13.92
C THR A 6 12.82 -8.09 12.54
N ASN A 7 13.32 -8.80 11.53
CA ASN A 7 13.34 -8.29 10.16
C ASN A 7 11.93 -8.24 9.54
N ALA A 8 11.05 -9.20 9.83
CA ALA A 8 9.65 -9.13 9.43
C ALA A 8 8.96 -7.89 10.04
N LEU A 9 9.18 -7.60 11.32
CA LEU A 9 8.66 -6.39 11.98
C LEU A 9 9.22 -5.10 11.36
N ARG A 10 10.51 -5.08 11.00
CA ARG A 10 11.11 -3.95 10.27
C ARG A 10 10.50 -3.78 8.88
N CYS A 11 10.22 -4.87 8.16
CA CYS A 11 9.49 -4.82 6.89
C CYS A 11 8.07 -4.27 7.06
N LEU A 12 7.35 -4.67 8.12
CA LEU A 12 6.03 -4.12 8.43
C LEU A 12 6.08 -2.62 8.69
N LEU A 13 7.06 -2.16 9.48
CA LEU A 13 7.27 -0.73 9.69
C LEU A 13 7.61 0.00 8.38
N ALA A 14 8.48 -0.58 7.55
CA ALA A 14 8.82 0.00 6.25
C ALA A 14 7.60 0.10 5.33
N LEU A 15 6.74 -0.92 5.30
CA LEU A 15 5.48 -0.88 4.55
C LEU A 15 4.56 0.24 5.06
N VAL A 16 4.47 0.46 6.38
CA VAL A 16 3.72 1.58 6.95
C VAL A 16 4.30 2.93 6.51
N VAL A 17 5.63 3.11 6.59
CA VAL A 17 6.28 4.36 6.17
C VAL A 17 6.05 4.62 4.67
N VAL A 18 6.23 3.62 3.82
CA VAL A 18 6.03 3.73 2.37
C VAL A 18 4.56 4.02 2.03
N SER A 19 3.61 3.37 2.70
CA SER A 19 2.18 3.69 2.55
C SER A 19 1.85 5.11 3.01
N GLY A 20 2.45 5.58 4.11
CA GLY A 20 2.30 6.96 4.56
C GLY A 20 2.83 7.96 3.53
N ALA A 21 3.98 7.66 2.93
CA ALA A 21 4.51 8.45 1.81
C ALA A 21 3.56 8.47 0.61
N ALA A 22 2.90 7.35 0.29
CA ALA A 22 1.88 7.30 -0.76
C ALA A 22 0.69 8.23 -0.47
N VAL A 23 0.22 8.30 0.80
CA VAL A 23 -0.85 9.23 1.21
C VAL A 23 -0.39 10.68 1.08
N LEU A 24 0.83 10.99 1.51
CA LEU A 24 1.41 12.33 1.37
C LEU A 24 1.52 12.73 -0.11
N LEU A 25 2.01 11.84 -0.96
CA LEU A 25 2.03 12.07 -2.41
C LEU A 25 0.62 12.23 -2.97
N THR A 26 -0.36 11.50 -2.44
CA THR A 26 -1.77 11.64 -2.87
C THR A 26 -2.31 13.03 -2.60
N TRP A 27 -1.89 13.63 -1.49
CA TRP A 27 -2.25 14.99 -1.15
C TRP A 27 -1.45 16.03 -1.95
N LEU A 28 -0.13 15.84 -2.11
CA LEU A 28 0.75 16.79 -2.81
C LEU A 28 0.54 16.81 -4.33
N GLN A 29 0.30 15.65 -4.93
CA GLN A 29 0.12 15.46 -6.39
C GLN A 29 -1.35 15.19 -6.73
N HIS A 30 -2.27 15.73 -5.94
CA HIS A 30 -3.71 15.47 -6.07
C HIS A 30 -4.24 15.73 -7.49
N ASP A 31 -3.83 16.83 -8.10
CA ASP A 31 -4.28 17.19 -9.45
C ASP A 31 -3.71 16.25 -10.52
N GLU A 32 -2.47 15.78 -10.36
CA GLU A 32 -1.86 14.78 -11.27
C GLU A 32 -2.58 13.44 -11.18
N ILE A 33 -3.04 13.06 -9.99
CA ILE A 33 -3.83 11.82 -9.78
C ILE A 33 -5.20 11.94 -10.42
N ILE A 34 -5.87 13.09 -10.26
CA ILE A 34 -7.14 13.36 -10.93
C ILE A 34 -6.95 13.27 -12.46
N LEU A 35 -5.88 13.86 -12.98
CA LEU A 35 -5.56 13.79 -14.41
C LEU A 35 -5.26 12.36 -14.87
N ALA A 36 -4.45 11.60 -14.12
CA ALA A 36 -4.14 10.21 -14.44
C ALA A 36 -5.40 9.34 -14.45
N TRP A 37 -6.31 9.54 -13.50
CA TRP A 37 -7.61 8.88 -13.48
C TRP A 37 -8.49 9.31 -14.65
N ALA A 38 -8.55 10.61 -14.96
CA ALA A 38 -9.37 11.16 -16.03
C ALA A 38 -8.96 10.61 -17.41
N LYS A 39 -7.68 10.28 -17.61
CA LYS A 39 -7.22 9.61 -18.85
C LYS A 39 -7.96 8.29 -19.13
N GLY A 40 -8.41 7.59 -18.09
CA GLY A 40 -9.19 6.35 -18.22
C GLY A 40 -10.72 6.55 -18.23
N ASN A 41 -11.21 7.79 -18.13
CA ASN A 41 -12.63 8.09 -17.97
C ASN A 41 -13.14 9.08 -19.04
N PRO A 42 -13.93 8.64 -20.05
CA PRO A 42 -14.41 9.49 -21.13
C PRO A 42 -15.16 10.74 -20.66
N SER A 43 -16.07 10.59 -19.69
CA SER A 43 -16.85 11.72 -19.13
C SER A 43 -15.96 12.74 -18.41
N ALA A 44 -14.88 12.28 -17.76
CA ALA A 44 -13.92 13.18 -17.15
C ALA A 44 -13.10 13.95 -18.18
N GLN A 45 -12.77 13.32 -19.33
CA GLN A 45 -12.07 14.00 -20.42
C GLN A 45 -12.93 15.10 -21.06
N GLU A 46 -14.23 14.87 -21.23
CA GLU A 46 -15.16 15.89 -21.75
C GLU A 46 -15.26 17.11 -20.82
N LEU A 47 -15.33 16.87 -19.50
CA LEU A 47 -15.32 17.93 -18.49
C LEU A 47 -13.99 18.69 -18.49
N LEU A 48 -12.88 17.97 -18.62
CA LEU A 48 -11.55 18.57 -18.70
C LEU A 48 -11.40 19.45 -19.96
N ALA A 49 -11.95 19.02 -21.10
CA ALA A 49 -11.89 19.76 -22.37
C ALA A 49 -12.79 21.01 -22.37
N SER A 50 -13.93 20.97 -21.67
CA SER A 50 -14.92 22.07 -21.65
C SER A 50 -14.64 23.12 -20.57
N GLY A 51 -14.23 22.70 -19.37
CA GLY A 51 -14.09 23.58 -18.21
C GLY A 51 -12.72 23.54 -17.53
N GLY A 52 -11.77 22.77 -18.06
CA GLY A 52 -10.42 22.63 -17.50
C GLY A 52 -10.40 21.93 -16.14
N MET A 53 -9.26 22.04 -15.43
CA MET A 53 -9.04 21.32 -14.17
C MET A 53 -9.94 21.78 -13.03
N ALA A 54 -10.34 23.05 -12.99
CA ALA A 54 -11.22 23.56 -11.94
C ALA A 54 -12.61 22.91 -12.02
N ALA A 55 -13.20 22.87 -13.22
CA ALA A 55 -14.50 22.22 -13.44
C ALA A 55 -14.45 20.72 -13.16
N LEU A 56 -13.37 20.04 -13.58
CA LEU A 56 -13.19 18.63 -13.28
C LEU A 56 -13.11 18.38 -11.77
N ARG A 57 -12.33 19.17 -11.03
CA ARG A 57 -12.15 19.01 -9.58
C ARG A 57 -13.44 19.17 -8.78
N GLU A 58 -14.36 20.03 -9.23
CA GLU A 58 -15.66 20.25 -8.59
C GLU A 58 -16.71 19.21 -9.02
N ALA A 59 -16.46 18.44 -10.08
CA ALA A 59 -17.40 17.47 -10.58
C ALA A 59 -17.57 16.30 -9.59
N ALA A 60 -18.84 15.94 -9.32
CA ALA A 60 -19.18 14.86 -8.41
C ALA A 60 -18.66 13.47 -8.86
N ILE A 61 -18.30 13.33 -10.14
CA ILE A 61 -17.73 12.09 -10.68
C ILE A 61 -16.29 11.85 -10.21
N VAL A 62 -15.58 12.89 -9.74
CA VAL A 62 -14.19 12.76 -9.31
C VAL A 62 -14.13 12.06 -7.95
N PRO A 63 -13.39 10.95 -7.84
CA PRO A 63 -13.21 10.28 -6.57
C PRO A 63 -12.53 11.19 -5.54
N LYS A 64 -12.95 11.06 -4.28
CA LYS A 64 -12.27 11.70 -3.15
C LYS A 64 -10.97 10.95 -2.80
N PHE A 65 -9.94 11.09 -3.64
CA PHE A 65 -8.69 10.35 -3.54
C PHE A 65 -7.99 10.53 -2.19
N VAL A 66 -7.85 11.77 -1.70
CA VAL A 66 -7.13 12.04 -0.44
C VAL A 66 -7.83 11.41 0.77
N PRO A 67 -9.15 11.64 1.02
CA PRO A 67 -9.85 10.94 2.09
C PRO A 67 -9.79 9.42 1.97
N LEU A 68 -9.95 8.88 0.76
CA LEU A 68 -9.91 7.44 0.52
C LEU A 68 -8.53 6.85 0.87
N ALA A 69 -7.45 7.50 0.42
CA ALA A 69 -6.08 7.08 0.71
C ALA A 69 -5.78 7.15 2.21
N LEU A 70 -6.21 8.22 2.88
CA LEU A 70 -5.99 8.41 4.31
C LEU A 70 -6.72 7.34 5.14
N VAL A 71 -8.00 7.09 4.86
CA VAL A 71 -8.77 6.05 5.56
C VAL A 71 -8.17 4.66 5.32
N SER A 72 -7.83 4.35 4.06
CA SER A 72 -7.19 3.07 3.72
C SER A 72 -5.86 2.89 4.45
N PHE A 73 -5.07 3.96 4.58
CA PHE A 73 -3.81 3.94 5.34
C PHE A 73 -4.03 3.70 6.82
N ILE A 74 -5.01 4.36 7.45
CA ILE A 74 -5.31 4.14 8.88
C ILE A 74 -5.71 2.68 9.12
N VAL A 75 -6.61 2.13 8.28
CA VAL A 75 -7.02 0.72 8.36
C VAL A 75 -5.81 -0.21 8.20
N PHE A 76 -4.94 0.09 7.22
CA PHE A 76 -3.72 -0.68 7.00
C PHE A 76 -2.78 -0.65 8.21
N VAL A 77 -2.55 0.53 8.82
CA VAL A 77 -1.70 0.67 10.02
C VAL A 77 -2.26 -0.17 11.17
N VAL A 78 -3.56 -0.06 11.45
CA VAL A 78 -4.21 -0.85 12.52
C VAL A 78 -4.06 -2.35 12.25
N LEU A 79 -4.30 -2.79 11.01
CA LEU A 79 -4.14 -4.18 10.63
C LEU A 79 -2.70 -4.68 10.83
N VAL A 80 -1.71 -3.89 10.39
CA VAL A 80 -0.28 -4.21 10.56
C VAL A 80 0.09 -4.32 12.04
N VAL A 81 -0.37 -3.38 12.87
CA VAL A 81 -0.08 -3.39 14.32
C VAL A 81 -0.66 -4.65 14.97
N VAL A 82 -1.92 -4.98 14.68
CA VAL A 82 -2.58 -6.16 15.24
C VAL A 82 -1.88 -7.45 14.80
N LEU A 83 -1.57 -7.59 13.51
CA LEU A 83 -0.89 -8.78 13.00
C LEU A 83 0.57 -8.88 13.49
N ALA A 84 1.25 -7.76 13.69
CA ALA A 84 2.57 -7.72 14.29
C ALA A 84 2.55 -8.23 15.73
N ALA A 85 1.56 -7.83 16.53
CA ALA A 85 1.37 -8.32 17.89
C ALA A 85 1.15 -9.84 17.91
N PHE A 86 0.25 -10.35 17.06
CA PHE A 86 0.03 -11.81 16.96
C PHE A 86 1.26 -12.58 16.50
N LEU A 87 2.06 -12.01 15.59
CA LEU A 87 3.31 -12.62 15.13
C LEU A 87 4.36 -12.65 16.24
N VAL A 88 4.45 -11.59 17.05
CA VAL A 88 5.33 -11.50 18.23
C VAL A 88 4.99 -12.61 19.23
N ASP A 89 3.70 -12.79 19.50
CA ASP A 89 3.19 -13.78 20.45
C ASP A 89 3.27 -15.23 19.94
N GLY A 90 3.74 -15.44 18.70
CA GLY A 90 3.99 -16.78 18.17
C GLY A 90 2.81 -17.43 17.45
N HIS A 91 1.71 -16.70 17.23
CA HIS A 91 0.51 -17.27 16.62
C HIS A 91 0.75 -17.65 15.15
N GLY A 92 0.84 -18.94 14.85
CA GLY A 92 1.14 -19.44 13.50
C GLY A 92 0.17 -19.00 12.39
N TRP A 93 -1.09 -18.69 12.73
CA TRP A 93 -2.08 -18.19 11.76
C TRP A 93 -1.79 -16.76 11.29
N SER A 94 -1.15 -15.93 12.12
CA SER A 94 -0.78 -14.55 11.77
C SER A 94 0.12 -14.51 10.54
N ARG A 95 1.00 -15.51 10.40
CA ARG A 95 1.86 -15.70 9.23
C ARG A 95 1.07 -15.87 7.95
N LEU A 96 0.01 -16.68 7.97
CA LEU A 96 -0.82 -16.93 6.79
C LEU A 96 -1.55 -15.66 6.36
N VAL A 97 -2.11 -14.94 7.34
CA VAL A 97 -2.79 -13.66 7.09
C VAL A 97 -1.81 -12.63 6.54
N LEU A 98 -0.63 -12.45 7.16
CA LEU A 98 0.41 -11.55 6.67
C LEU A 98 0.90 -11.92 5.27
N THR A 99 0.99 -13.21 4.95
CA THR A 99 1.34 -13.67 3.60
C THR A 99 0.25 -13.29 2.62
N ALA A 100 -1.03 -13.56 2.93
CA ALA A 100 -2.16 -13.19 2.07
C ALA A 100 -2.26 -11.68 1.86
N THR A 101 -2.10 -10.88 2.92
CA THR A 101 -2.06 -9.41 2.85
C THR A 101 -0.90 -8.94 1.99
N SER A 102 0.28 -9.55 2.11
CA SER A 102 1.45 -9.21 1.28
C SER A 102 1.20 -9.52 -0.19
N LEU A 103 0.60 -10.67 -0.52
CA LEU A 103 0.27 -11.04 -1.89
C LEU A 103 -0.74 -10.06 -2.50
N PHE A 104 -1.77 -9.68 -1.74
CA PHE A 104 -2.70 -8.63 -2.18
C PHE A 104 -1.98 -7.29 -2.40
N GLY A 105 -1.07 -6.92 -1.49
CA GLY A 105 -0.21 -5.75 -1.63
C GLY A 105 0.68 -5.77 -2.89
N LEU A 106 1.20 -6.94 -3.28
CA LEU A 106 1.94 -7.11 -4.54
C LEU A 106 1.06 -6.85 -5.77
N LEU A 107 -0.20 -7.30 -5.74
CA LEU A 107 -1.16 -7.03 -6.82
C LEU A 107 -1.48 -5.54 -6.92
N VAL A 108 -1.73 -4.88 -5.80
CA VAL A 108 -2.04 -3.44 -5.79
C VAL A 108 -0.84 -2.61 -6.24
N SER A 109 0.37 -2.93 -5.75
CA SER A 109 1.58 -2.21 -6.13
C SER A 109 1.98 -2.44 -7.60
N SER A 110 1.71 -3.62 -8.17
CA SER A 110 1.98 -3.87 -9.59
C SER A 110 1.07 -3.04 -10.51
N LEU A 111 -0.17 -2.77 -10.11
CA LEU A 111 -1.03 -1.82 -10.81
C LEU A 111 -0.43 -0.41 -10.79
N GLY A 112 0.07 0.04 -9.63
CA GLY A 112 0.75 1.34 -9.49
C GLY A 112 1.95 1.53 -10.43
N LEU A 113 2.65 0.44 -10.77
CA LEU A 113 3.78 0.47 -11.70
C LEU A 113 3.38 0.63 -13.17
N ASN A 114 2.15 0.26 -13.55
CA ASN A 114 1.74 0.11 -14.96
C ASN A 114 0.84 1.23 -15.50
N HIS A 115 0.43 2.20 -14.68
CA HIS A 115 -0.62 3.18 -15.05
C HIS A 115 -0.15 4.60 -15.36
N GLY A 116 1.12 4.80 -15.73
CA GLY A 116 1.63 6.11 -16.15
C GLY A 116 1.51 7.19 -15.06
N LEU A 117 1.58 6.76 -13.80
CA LEU A 117 1.60 7.63 -12.63
C LEU A 117 2.89 8.46 -12.58
N PRO A 118 2.90 9.58 -11.83
CA PRO A 118 4.12 10.35 -11.58
C PRO A 118 5.23 9.46 -11.03
N ILE A 119 6.49 9.76 -11.37
CA ILE A 119 7.63 8.89 -11.04
C ILE A 119 7.77 8.64 -9.53
N ALA A 120 7.36 9.59 -8.69
CA ALA A 120 7.33 9.45 -7.24
C ALA A 120 6.43 8.29 -6.79
N PHE A 121 5.24 8.15 -7.39
CA PHE A 121 4.34 7.03 -7.12
C PHE A 121 4.94 5.70 -7.60
N VAL A 122 5.58 5.68 -8.77
CA VAL A 122 6.24 4.48 -9.28
C VAL A 122 7.32 4.00 -8.32
N VAL A 123 8.15 4.91 -7.79
CA VAL A 123 9.18 4.58 -6.80
C VAL A 123 8.57 4.04 -5.51
N VAL A 124 7.53 4.69 -4.98
CA VAL A 124 6.83 4.24 -3.78
C VAL A 124 6.18 2.87 -3.98
N SER A 125 5.55 2.62 -5.14
CA SER A 125 4.99 1.31 -5.50
C SER A 125 6.07 0.23 -5.61
N ALA A 126 7.23 0.55 -6.20
CA ALA A 126 8.35 -0.39 -6.31
C ALA A 126 8.92 -0.76 -4.93
N LEU A 127 9.09 0.23 -4.04
CA LEU A 127 9.53 0.00 -2.66
C LEU A 127 8.52 -0.85 -1.89
N PHE A 128 7.23 -0.52 -2.00
CA PHE A 128 6.17 -1.29 -1.36
C PHE A 128 6.18 -2.75 -1.83
N PHE A 129 6.27 -2.96 -3.15
CA PHE A 129 6.38 -4.28 -3.75
C PHE A 129 7.58 -5.05 -3.19
N ALA A 130 8.76 -4.43 -3.16
CA ALA A 130 9.97 -5.06 -2.64
C ALA A 130 9.81 -5.46 -1.16
N PHE A 131 9.23 -4.60 -0.31
CA PHE A 131 8.99 -4.93 1.09
C PHE A 131 7.95 -6.02 1.30
N CYS A 132 6.91 -6.12 0.45
CA CYS A 132 5.99 -7.25 0.47
C CYS A 132 6.70 -8.58 0.17
N VAL A 133 7.58 -8.60 -0.84
CA VAL A 133 8.39 -9.80 -1.16
C VAL A 133 9.31 -10.16 0.01
N LEU A 134 10.04 -9.19 0.56
CA LEU A 134 10.94 -9.41 1.69
C LEU A 134 10.20 -9.92 2.93
N LEU A 135 9.03 -9.36 3.22
CA LEU A 135 8.19 -9.80 4.34
C LEU A 135 7.82 -11.28 4.18
N VAL A 136 7.35 -11.70 3.00
CA VAL A 136 7.05 -13.12 2.73
C VAL A 136 8.30 -13.99 2.92
N ILE A 137 9.46 -13.58 2.40
CA ILE A 137 10.70 -14.33 2.59
C ILE A 137 11.02 -14.51 4.08
N PHE A 138 10.94 -13.45 4.89
CA PHE A 138 11.22 -13.52 6.33
C PHE A 138 10.20 -14.36 7.11
N LEU A 139 8.92 -14.29 6.74
CA LEU A 139 7.85 -15.08 7.36
C LEU A 139 8.03 -16.59 7.15
N TRP A 140 8.64 -16.99 6.04
CA TRP A 140 8.81 -18.40 5.68
C TRP A 140 10.23 -18.94 5.89
N ARG A 141 11.14 -18.16 6.50
CA ARG A 141 12.45 -18.67 6.94
C ARG A 141 12.31 -19.78 7.99
N LYS A 142 13.27 -20.71 8.01
CA LYS A 142 13.33 -21.83 8.97
C LYS A 142 13.27 -21.34 10.43
N GLU A 143 13.97 -20.25 10.75
CA GLU A 143 13.96 -19.64 12.09
C GLU A 143 12.55 -19.21 12.55
N THR A 144 11.78 -18.58 11.65
CA THR A 144 10.38 -18.19 11.91
C THR A 144 9.50 -19.42 12.09
N ASN A 145 9.69 -20.46 11.28
CA ASN A 145 8.97 -21.72 11.41
C ASN A 145 9.21 -22.40 12.78
N THR A 146 10.45 -22.40 13.25
CA THR A 146 10.77 -22.99 14.57
C THR A 146 10.14 -22.16 15.69
N TYR A 147 10.21 -20.82 15.61
CA TYR A 147 9.62 -19.93 16.61
C TYR A 147 8.10 -20.12 16.75
N LEU A 148 7.39 -20.20 15.62
CA LEU A 148 5.92 -20.34 15.60
C LEU A 148 5.40 -21.76 15.91
N ARG A 149 6.28 -22.75 16.11
CA ARG A 149 5.91 -24.13 16.48
C ARG A 149 6.14 -24.44 17.95
N VAL A 150 7.01 -23.66 18.62
CA VAL A 150 7.41 -23.87 20.01
C VAL A 150 6.48 -23.13 20.98
N ASN A 151 5.88 -22.04 20.51
CA ASN A 151 4.82 -21.28 21.20
C ASN A 151 3.46 -21.59 20.58
#